data_AF-A0A7R9ZSC3-F1
#
_entry.id   AF-A0A7R9ZSC3-F1
#
_cell.length_a   1.000
_cell.length_b   1.000
_cell.length_c   1.000
_cell.angle_alpha   90.00
_cell.angle_beta   90.00
_cell.angle_gamma   90.00
#
_symmetry.space_group_name_H-M   'P 1'
#
loop_
_entity.id
_entity.type
_entity.pdbx_description
1 polymer ?
#
loop_
_entity_poly.entity_id
_entity_poly.type
_entity_poly.pdbx_seq_one_letter_code
_entity_poly.pdbx_strand_id
1 'polypeptide(L)'
;KDMAVFQIAVDGDFETITAFVAATSKLCKDGKGAIALVDPNATQLGLCYAACMRTDREDGLYTTVVCTRAGEALGLVYSSKESVVAALECGRGVYYSRSRNSLWRKGDTSGHFQTLHRLDVDCDGDALRFTVTQRGDDVAAFCHLHTLTCWGEPTGLRHLEQTLQERLVSAPEGSYTKRLFDDSELLRDKLVEEAQELSEATEPSDVAGELADVLYFAMVRAVKAGVSIDDAVAELDRRTRKVTRRKGDSKAFRIAAGDAILNKDA
;
A
#
# COMPACT_ATOMS: atom_id res chain seq x y z
N LYS A 1 9.04 14.04 27.21
CA LYS A 1 8.07 13.04 27.71
C LYS A 1 8.72 11.69 27.48
N ASP A 2 9.09 11.01 28.54
CA ASP A 2 9.93 9.81 28.47
C ASP A 2 9.15 8.67 27.82
N MET A 3 9.67 8.17 26.71
CA MET A 3 9.14 7.00 26.01
C MET A 3 9.76 5.78 26.66
N ALA A 4 8.96 4.94 27.30
CA ALA A 4 9.44 3.66 27.79
C ALA A 4 9.67 2.73 26.58
N VAL A 5 10.91 2.28 26.38
CA VAL A 5 11.27 1.31 25.35
C VAL A 5 11.64 0.00 26.04
N PHE A 6 10.89 -1.05 25.74
CA PHE A 6 11.17 -2.39 26.22
C PHE A 6 11.75 -3.23 25.08
N GLN A 7 12.96 -3.74 25.26
CA GLN A 7 13.55 -4.75 24.37
C GLN A 7 13.38 -6.12 25.00
N ILE A 8 12.72 -7.02 24.27
CA ILE A 8 12.47 -8.39 24.73
C ILE A 8 13.23 -9.33 23.80
N ALA A 9 14.25 -10.00 24.35
CA ALA A 9 14.87 -11.15 23.69
C ALA A 9 13.91 -12.33 23.81
N VAL A 10 13.57 -12.95 22.68
CA VAL A 10 12.46 -13.91 22.59
C VAL A 10 12.93 -15.36 22.86
N ASP A 11 13.94 -15.52 23.73
CA ASP A 11 14.54 -16.81 24.10
C ASP A 11 13.83 -17.49 25.30
N GLY A 12 12.69 -16.94 25.73
CA GLY A 12 11.90 -17.40 26.88
C GLY A 12 10.59 -18.11 26.52
N ASP A 13 9.87 -18.54 27.54
CA ASP A 13 8.54 -19.14 27.42
C ASP A 13 7.54 -18.18 26.73
N PHE A 14 6.84 -18.70 25.71
CA PHE A 14 5.94 -17.92 24.86
C PHE A 14 4.74 -17.35 25.61
N GLU A 15 4.20 -18.07 26.59
CA GLU A 15 3.08 -17.57 27.38
C GLU A 15 3.52 -16.34 28.20
N THR A 16 4.69 -16.41 28.81
CA THR A 16 5.27 -15.32 29.58
C THR A 16 5.51 -14.08 28.72
N ILE A 17 6.10 -14.22 27.53
CA ILE A 17 6.35 -13.11 26.60
C ILE A 17 5.03 -12.49 26.15
N THR A 18 4.07 -13.32 25.74
CA THR A 18 2.75 -12.89 25.28
C THR A 18 1.99 -12.14 26.37
N ALA A 19 2.02 -12.65 27.61
CA ALA A 19 1.42 -12.01 28.77
C ALA A 19 2.08 -10.66 29.09
N PHE A 20 3.41 -10.59 29.01
CA PHE A 20 4.15 -9.34 29.20
C PHE A 20 3.80 -8.30 28.13
N VAL A 21 3.76 -8.70 26.85
CA VAL A 21 3.37 -7.82 25.74
C VAL A 21 1.95 -7.30 25.93
N ALA A 22 1.00 -8.19 26.27
CA ALA A 22 -0.39 -7.80 26.54
C ALA A 22 -0.51 -6.83 27.73
N ALA A 23 0.23 -7.06 28.81
CA ALA A 23 0.25 -6.19 29.98
C ALA A 23 0.87 -4.82 29.65
N THR A 24 1.99 -4.81 28.93
CA THR A 24 2.72 -3.59 28.57
C THR A 24 1.94 -2.76 27.56
N SER A 25 1.32 -3.40 26.55
CA SER A 25 0.46 -2.73 25.58
C SER A 25 -0.68 -1.95 26.26
N LYS A 26 -1.28 -2.52 27.32
CA LYS A 26 -2.29 -1.82 28.14
C LYS A 26 -1.75 -0.57 28.82
N LEU A 27 -0.51 -0.60 29.29
CA LEU A 27 0.15 0.54 29.94
C LEU A 27 0.57 1.63 28.93
N CYS A 28 0.83 1.24 27.67
CA CYS A 28 1.27 2.15 26.61
C CYS A 28 0.12 2.84 25.83
N LYS A 29 -1.14 2.71 26.27
CA LYS A 29 -2.37 3.13 25.54
C LYS A 29 -2.51 4.60 25.12
N ASP A 30 -1.55 5.47 25.45
CA ASP A 30 -1.54 6.90 25.06
C ASP A 30 -0.35 7.28 24.13
N GLY A 31 0.26 6.31 23.44
CA GLY A 31 1.46 6.56 22.62
C GLY A 31 2.70 6.91 23.46
N LYS A 32 2.72 6.50 24.74
CA LYS A 32 3.79 6.81 25.71
C LYS A 32 4.84 5.69 25.85
N GLY A 33 4.86 4.71 24.96
CA GLY A 33 5.86 3.64 24.98
C GLY A 33 5.87 2.82 23.71
N ALA A 34 6.98 2.11 23.49
CA ALA A 34 7.19 1.20 22.38
C ALA A 34 7.74 -0.14 22.89
N ILE A 35 7.20 -1.24 22.37
CA ILE A 35 7.73 -2.58 22.61
C ILE A 35 8.45 -3.01 21.35
N ALA A 36 9.73 -3.36 21.49
CA ALA A 36 10.54 -3.91 20.42
C ALA A 36 10.88 -5.37 20.76
N LEU A 37 10.45 -6.29 19.91
CA LEU A 37 10.90 -7.68 19.95
C LEU A 37 12.23 -7.77 19.20
N VAL A 38 13.22 -8.43 19.80
CA VAL A 38 14.55 -8.62 19.19
C VAL A 38 14.59 -10.01 18.58
N ASP A 39 14.78 -10.08 17.26
CA ASP A 39 14.83 -11.32 16.46
C ASP A 39 13.64 -12.30 16.65
N PRO A 40 12.37 -11.83 16.64
CA PRO A 40 11.23 -12.74 16.71
C PRO A 40 11.10 -13.58 15.43
N ASN A 41 10.77 -14.85 15.58
CA ASN A 41 10.21 -15.65 14.49
C ASN A 41 8.76 -15.23 14.19
N ALA A 42 8.22 -15.67 13.05
CA ALA A 42 6.89 -15.26 12.60
C ALA A 42 5.76 -15.68 13.57
N THR A 43 5.87 -16.86 14.17
CA THR A 43 4.91 -17.35 15.16
C THR A 43 4.89 -16.48 16.41
N GLN A 44 6.05 -16.13 16.96
CA GLN A 44 6.22 -15.20 18.08
C GLN A 44 5.59 -13.85 17.77
N LEU A 45 5.89 -13.31 16.58
CA LEU A 45 5.34 -12.03 16.16
C LEU A 45 3.81 -12.08 16.08
N GLY A 46 3.24 -13.14 15.48
CA GLY A 46 1.79 -13.31 15.37
C GLY A 46 1.08 -13.46 16.70
N LEU A 47 1.67 -14.22 17.63
CA LEU A 47 1.13 -14.35 18.99
C LEU A 47 1.20 -13.02 19.75
N CYS A 48 2.29 -12.27 19.62
CA CYS A 48 2.43 -10.95 20.25
C CYS A 48 1.41 -9.95 19.69
N TYR A 49 1.18 -9.94 18.37
CA TYR A 49 0.09 -9.18 17.77
C TYR A 49 -1.25 -9.60 18.36
N ALA A 50 -1.54 -10.91 18.42
CA ALA A 50 -2.77 -11.43 18.98
C ALA A 50 -2.98 -11.12 20.46
N ALA A 51 -1.89 -10.98 21.23
CA ALA A 51 -1.93 -10.58 22.63
C ALA A 51 -2.44 -9.14 22.82
N CYS A 52 -2.19 -8.28 21.84
CA CYS A 52 -2.61 -6.89 21.83
C CYS A 52 -4.06 -6.70 21.36
N MET A 53 -4.63 -7.69 20.65
CA MET A 53 -5.95 -7.60 20.06
C MET A 53 -7.07 -7.92 21.06
N ARG A 54 -8.25 -7.35 20.81
CA ARG A 54 -9.50 -7.58 21.54
C ARG A 54 -10.63 -7.78 20.55
N THR A 55 -11.69 -8.46 20.97
CA THR A 55 -12.91 -8.57 20.17
C THR A 55 -14.07 -8.74 21.13
N ASP A 56 -15.17 -8.08 20.82
CA ASP A 56 -16.46 -8.22 21.50
C ASP A 56 -17.35 -9.29 20.84
N ARG A 57 -16.87 -9.91 19.76
CA ARG A 57 -17.61 -10.92 19.01
C ARG A 57 -17.63 -12.24 19.76
N GLU A 58 -18.82 -12.86 19.81
CA GLU A 58 -19.02 -14.19 20.42
C GLU A 58 -18.19 -15.29 19.76
N ASP A 59 -17.88 -15.15 18.46
CA ASP A 59 -17.06 -16.10 17.71
C ASP A 59 -15.55 -15.93 17.95
N GLY A 60 -15.14 -14.93 18.72
CA GLY A 60 -13.73 -14.67 19.04
C GLY A 60 -12.89 -14.22 17.84
N LEU A 61 -13.52 -13.83 16.72
CA LEU A 61 -12.82 -13.35 15.54
C LEU A 61 -12.57 -11.84 15.60
N TYR A 62 -11.55 -11.38 14.88
CA TYR A 62 -11.17 -9.98 14.75
C TYR A 62 -11.60 -9.45 13.38
N THR A 63 -12.20 -8.28 13.35
CA THR A 63 -12.53 -7.60 12.09
C THR A 63 -11.23 -7.18 11.41
N THR A 64 -11.09 -7.47 10.10
CA THR A 64 -9.88 -7.17 9.35
C THR A 64 -10.23 -6.45 8.05
N VAL A 65 -9.75 -5.22 7.91
CA VAL A 65 -9.79 -4.49 6.64
C VAL A 65 -8.55 -4.85 5.83
N VAL A 66 -8.74 -5.27 4.59
CA VAL A 66 -7.65 -5.56 3.66
C VAL A 66 -7.49 -4.36 2.73
N CYS A 67 -6.29 -3.82 2.62
CA CYS A 67 -5.98 -2.65 1.79
C CYS A 67 -4.83 -2.92 0.83
N THR A 68 -4.81 -2.20 -0.30
CA THR A 68 -3.63 -2.06 -1.15
C THR A 68 -2.54 -1.25 -0.44
N ARG A 69 -1.36 -1.16 -1.07
CA ARG A 69 -0.28 -0.30 -0.55
C ARG A 69 -0.64 1.18 -0.65
N ALA A 70 -1.36 1.57 -1.69
CA ALA A 70 -1.93 2.91 -1.85
C ALA A 70 -3.07 3.22 -0.87
N GLY A 71 -3.55 2.23 -0.11
CA GLY A 71 -4.56 2.41 0.94
C GLY A 71 -6.00 2.17 0.50
N GLU A 72 -6.24 1.75 -0.75
CA GLU A 72 -7.58 1.38 -1.19
C GLU A 72 -8.05 0.13 -0.46
N ALA A 73 -9.26 0.15 0.10
CA ALA A 73 -9.84 -1.04 0.72
C ALA A 73 -10.24 -2.07 -0.35
N LEU A 74 -9.68 -3.27 -0.25
CA LEU A 74 -9.99 -4.42 -1.10
C LEU A 74 -11.23 -5.17 -0.59
N GLY A 75 -11.31 -5.38 0.73
CA GLY A 75 -12.45 -6.04 1.34
C GLY A 75 -12.40 -6.07 2.87
N LEU A 76 -13.52 -6.48 3.47
CA LEU A 76 -13.65 -6.77 4.90
C LEU A 76 -13.69 -8.27 5.11
N VAL A 77 -12.82 -8.78 5.98
CA VAL A 77 -12.71 -10.19 6.33
C VAL A 77 -12.61 -10.35 7.85
N TYR A 78 -12.60 -11.59 8.31
CA TYR A 78 -12.42 -11.92 9.72
C TYR A 78 -11.13 -12.70 9.90
N SER A 79 -10.41 -12.43 10.98
CA SER A 79 -9.19 -13.12 11.34
C SER A 79 -9.37 -13.82 12.69
N SER A 80 -8.90 -15.05 12.82
CA SER A 80 -8.64 -15.68 14.11
C SER A 80 -7.16 -15.48 14.50
N LYS A 81 -6.79 -15.83 15.74
CA LYS A 81 -5.39 -15.80 16.18
C LYS A 81 -4.51 -16.68 15.28
N GLU A 82 -5.00 -17.85 14.93
CA GLU A 82 -4.34 -18.83 14.06
C GLU A 82 -4.15 -18.27 12.65
N SER A 83 -5.13 -17.52 12.14
CA SER A 83 -5.00 -16.89 10.81
C SER A 83 -3.95 -15.78 10.78
N VAL A 84 -3.81 -15.00 11.87
CA VAL A 84 -2.77 -13.95 11.98
C VAL A 84 -1.38 -14.57 12.01
N VAL A 85 -1.19 -15.62 12.82
CA VAL A 85 0.06 -16.38 12.86
C VAL A 85 0.40 -16.95 11.48
N ALA A 86 -0.55 -17.66 10.85
CA ALA A 86 -0.36 -18.24 9.53
C ALA A 86 -0.05 -17.19 8.45
N ALA A 87 -0.68 -16.02 8.51
CA ALA A 87 -0.43 -14.92 7.58
C ALA A 87 1.00 -14.40 7.67
N LEU A 88 1.51 -14.21 8.89
CA LEU A 88 2.89 -13.76 9.13
C LEU A 88 3.91 -14.84 8.77
N GLU A 89 3.63 -16.11 9.05
CA GLU A 89 4.51 -17.22 8.70
C GLU A 89 4.71 -17.38 7.19
N CYS A 90 3.62 -17.24 6.42
CA CYS A 90 3.69 -17.45 4.97
C CYS A 90 3.80 -16.16 4.15
N GLY A 91 3.70 -14.99 4.78
CA GLY A 91 3.72 -13.69 4.08
C GLY A 91 2.56 -13.51 3.10
N ARG A 92 1.41 -14.15 3.34
CA ARG A 92 0.21 -14.07 2.49
C ARG A 92 -1.02 -13.63 3.29
N GLY A 93 -2.05 -13.16 2.59
CA GLY A 93 -3.37 -12.96 3.19
C GLY A 93 -3.98 -14.29 3.61
N VAL A 94 -3.98 -14.56 4.91
CA VAL A 94 -4.66 -15.70 5.54
C VAL A 94 -5.69 -15.15 6.51
N TYR A 95 -6.91 -15.65 6.39
CA TYR A 95 -8.08 -15.18 7.13
C TYR A 95 -8.84 -16.37 7.71
N TYR A 96 -9.90 -16.09 8.45
CA TYR A 96 -10.85 -17.09 8.94
C TYR A 96 -12.17 -17.01 8.16
N SER A 97 -12.55 -18.10 7.50
CA SER A 97 -13.83 -18.19 6.82
C SER A 97 -14.90 -18.68 7.79
N ARG A 98 -15.82 -17.79 8.15
CA ARG A 98 -16.96 -18.13 9.04
C ARG A 98 -17.87 -19.20 8.45
N SER A 99 -18.10 -19.17 7.14
CA SER A 99 -18.96 -20.16 6.47
C SER A 99 -18.32 -21.53 6.32
N ARG A 100 -16.98 -21.59 6.15
CA ARG A 100 -16.22 -22.84 6.07
C ARG A 100 -15.76 -23.35 7.43
N ASN A 101 -15.88 -22.50 8.47
CA ASN A 101 -15.36 -22.72 9.81
C ASN A 101 -13.89 -23.18 9.80
N SER A 102 -13.06 -22.50 9.00
CA SER A 102 -11.68 -22.89 8.76
C SER A 102 -10.80 -21.71 8.37
N LEU A 103 -9.48 -21.91 8.42
CA LEU A 103 -8.53 -21.00 7.79
C LEU A 103 -8.78 -20.91 6.29
N TRP A 104 -8.60 -19.70 5.76
CA TRP A 104 -8.75 -19.37 4.36
C TRP A 104 -7.56 -18.54 3.89
N ARG A 105 -6.66 -19.16 3.13
CA ARG A 105 -5.56 -18.48 2.47
C ARG A 105 -6.04 -17.95 1.12
N LYS A 106 -6.05 -16.62 0.95
CA LYS A 106 -6.61 -15.96 -0.23
C LYS A 106 -5.83 -16.37 -1.49
N GLY A 107 -6.58 -16.81 -2.49
CA GLY A 107 -6.06 -17.21 -3.80
C GLY A 107 -5.78 -18.70 -3.98
N ASP A 108 -5.84 -19.53 -2.93
CA ASP A 108 -5.52 -20.97 -3.06
C ASP A 108 -6.51 -21.73 -3.97
N THR A 109 -7.73 -21.22 -4.14
CA THR A 109 -8.72 -21.77 -5.06
C THR A 109 -8.81 -21.00 -6.38
N SER A 110 -8.70 -19.67 -6.34
CA SER A 110 -8.95 -18.82 -7.51
C SER A 110 -7.70 -18.41 -8.29
N GLY A 111 -6.49 -18.68 -7.77
CA GLY A 111 -5.24 -18.13 -8.32
C GLY A 111 -5.01 -16.65 -7.99
N HIS A 112 -5.95 -15.96 -7.34
CA HIS A 112 -5.80 -14.54 -6.98
C HIS A 112 -5.22 -14.35 -5.58
N PHE A 113 -3.91 -14.57 -5.48
CA PHE A 113 -3.17 -14.57 -4.22
C PHE A 113 -2.76 -13.17 -3.77
N GLN A 114 -2.34 -13.09 -2.50
CA GLN A 114 -1.90 -11.85 -1.87
C GLN A 114 -0.52 -12.02 -1.28
N THR A 115 0.30 -10.99 -1.41
CA THR A 115 1.54 -10.81 -0.62
C THR A 115 1.23 -9.84 0.52
N LEU A 116 1.46 -10.26 1.76
CA LEU A 116 1.29 -9.42 2.95
C LEU A 116 2.53 -8.54 3.15
N HIS A 117 2.33 -7.22 3.27
CA HIS A 117 3.41 -6.24 3.48
C HIS A 117 3.39 -5.62 4.87
N ARG A 118 2.20 -5.41 5.44
CA ARG A 118 2.04 -4.81 6.77
C ARG A 118 0.79 -5.34 7.45
N LEU A 119 0.88 -5.54 8.75
CA LEU A 119 -0.24 -5.79 9.64
C LEU A 119 -0.26 -4.66 10.68
N ASP A 120 -1.34 -3.88 10.68
CA ASP A 120 -1.59 -2.87 11.69
C ASP A 120 -2.73 -3.34 12.61
N VAL A 121 -2.65 -2.95 13.87
CA VAL A 121 -3.75 -2.99 14.84
C VAL A 121 -4.19 -1.54 15.04
N ASP A 122 -5.50 -1.30 15.16
CA ASP A 122 -6.01 0.05 15.42
C ASP A 122 -5.74 0.52 16.86
N CYS A 123 -6.24 1.71 17.20
CA CYS A 123 -5.81 2.43 18.41
C CYS A 123 -6.35 1.84 19.72
N ASP A 124 -7.51 1.18 19.70
CA ASP A 124 -8.12 0.48 20.83
C ASP A 124 -7.95 -1.04 20.77
N GLY A 125 -7.56 -1.56 19.61
CA GLY A 125 -7.05 -2.89 19.39
C GLY A 125 -8.09 -3.92 18.99
N ASP A 126 -9.23 -3.49 18.44
CA ASP A 126 -10.32 -4.37 18.05
C ASP A 126 -10.46 -4.59 16.54
N ALA A 127 -9.69 -3.85 15.73
CA ALA A 127 -9.61 -4.06 14.29
C ALA A 127 -8.17 -4.22 13.78
N LEU A 128 -8.06 -5.03 12.74
CA LEU A 128 -6.83 -5.24 11.99
C LEU A 128 -6.89 -4.53 10.64
N ARG A 129 -5.73 -4.08 10.17
CA ARG A 129 -5.53 -3.70 8.78
C ARG A 129 -4.39 -4.50 8.16
N PHE A 130 -4.70 -5.24 7.11
CA PHE A 130 -3.73 -5.95 6.30
C PHE A 130 -3.43 -5.12 5.05
N THR A 131 -2.19 -4.64 4.93
CA THR A 131 -1.71 -4.03 3.68
C THR A 131 -1.07 -5.11 2.82
N VAL A 132 -1.64 -5.33 1.63
CA VAL A 132 -1.25 -6.40 0.72
C VAL A 132 -0.99 -5.88 -0.69
N THR A 133 -0.25 -6.64 -1.48
CA THR A 133 -0.34 -6.57 -2.94
C THR A 133 -1.25 -7.70 -3.40
N GLN A 134 -2.35 -7.34 -4.08
CA GLN A 134 -3.24 -8.30 -4.74
C GLN A 134 -2.63 -8.74 -6.06
N ARG A 135 -2.59 -10.04 -6.32
CA ARG A 135 -2.07 -10.63 -7.56
C ARG A 135 -3.07 -11.63 -8.14
N GLY A 136 -2.86 -12.00 -9.40
CA GLY A 136 -3.59 -13.00 -10.15
C GLY A 136 -2.98 -13.19 -11.53
N ASP A 137 -3.19 -14.35 -12.14
CA ASP A 137 -2.60 -14.69 -13.44
C ASP A 137 -3.31 -13.98 -14.60
N ASP A 138 -4.62 -13.76 -14.48
CA ASP A 138 -5.48 -13.07 -15.43
C ASP A 138 -5.76 -11.61 -15.01
N VAL A 139 -6.18 -11.42 -13.75
CA VAL A 139 -6.50 -10.11 -13.17
C VAL A 139 -6.16 -10.10 -11.68
N ALA A 140 -5.74 -8.96 -11.16
CA ALA A 140 -5.57 -8.75 -9.73
C ALA A 140 -6.93 -8.57 -9.02
N ALA A 141 -7.67 -9.66 -8.78
CA ALA A 141 -9.00 -9.59 -8.15
C ALA A 141 -9.02 -10.04 -6.67
N PHE A 142 -9.52 -9.17 -5.80
CA PHE A 142 -9.90 -9.58 -4.44
C PHE A 142 -11.26 -10.29 -4.45
N CYS A 143 -12.22 -9.71 -5.18
CA CYS A 143 -13.60 -10.13 -5.16
C CYS A 143 -13.83 -11.37 -6.03
N HIS A 144 -14.81 -12.19 -5.64
CA HIS A 144 -15.26 -13.34 -6.43
C HIS A 144 -15.98 -12.94 -7.72
N LEU A 145 -16.32 -11.66 -7.88
CA LEU A 145 -16.87 -11.08 -9.11
C LEU A 145 -15.78 -10.61 -10.09
N HIS A 146 -14.53 -11.02 -9.90
CA HIS A 146 -13.37 -10.63 -10.71
C HIS A 146 -13.06 -9.13 -10.69
N THR A 147 -13.52 -8.40 -9.69
CA THR A 147 -13.16 -7.00 -9.43
C THR A 147 -12.02 -6.87 -8.41
N LEU A 148 -11.26 -5.78 -8.50
CA LEU A 148 -10.18 -5.50 -7.56
C LEU A 148 -10.69 -5.38 -6.12
N THR A 149 -11.86 -4.76 -5.91
CA THR A 149 -12.45 -4.54 -4.58
C THR A 149 -13.83 -5.20 -4.46
N CYS A 150 -14.26 -5.49 -3.23
CA CYS A 150 -15.64 -5.90 -2.93
C CYS A 150 -16.69 -4.80 -3.15
N TRP A 151 -16.29 -3.56 -3.35
CA TRP A 151 -17.18 -2.40 -3.49
C TRP A 151 -17.33 -1.92 -4.94
N GLY A 152 -16.95 -2.76 -5.91
CA GLY A 152 -17.05 -2.48 -7.33
C GLY A 152 -15.76 -1.90 -7.90
N GLU A 153 -15.92 -1.10 -8.95
CA GLU A 153 -14.80 -0.48 -9.65
C GLU A 153 -14.07 0.53 -8.75
N PRO A 154 -12.73 0.54 -8.76
CA PRO A 154 -11.98 1.55 -8.04
C PRO A 154 -12.20 2.93 -8.66
N THR A 155 -11.77 3.97 -7.96
CA THR A 155 -11.81 5.36 -8.41
C THR A 155 -10.42 5.98 -8.37
N GLY A 156 -10.28 7.23 -8.84
CA GLY A 156 -9.02 7.98 -8.77
C GLY A 156 -7.87 7.31 -9.54
N LEU A 157 -6.66 7.34 -8.96
CA LEU A 157 -5.44 6.85 -9.61
C LEU A 157 -5.48 5.36 -9.94
N ARG A 158 -6.17 4.55 -9.14
CA ARG A 158 -6.30 3.11 -9.40
C ARG A 158 -7.18 2.84 -10.62
N HIS A 159 -8.28 3.57 -10.75
CA HIS A 159 -9.13 3.47 -11.93
C HIS A 159 -8.40 3.92 -13.20
N LEU A 160 -7.64 5.01 -13.08
CA LEU A 160 -6.79 5.49 -14.16
C LEU A 160 -5.75 4.44 -14.56
N GLU A 161 -5.08 3.80 -13.60
CA GLU A 161 -4.15 2.71 -13.85
C GLU A 161 -4.79 1.57 -14.65
N GLN A 162 -5.95 1.06 -14.21
CA GLN A 162 -6.67 -0.01 -14.91
C GLN A 162 -7.06 0.41 -16.33
N THR A 163 -7.61 1.61 -16.49
CA THR A 163 -7.98 2.15 -17.81
C THR A 163 -6.77 2.23 -18.74
N LEU A 164 -5.61 2.66 -18.22
CA LEU A 164 -4.38 2.76 -18.98
C LEU A 164 -3.80 1.39 -19.33
N GLN A 165 -3.89 0.41 -18.43
CA GLN A 165 -3.47 -0.98 -18.71
C GLN A 165 -4.33 -1.61 -19.81
N GLU A 166 -5.64 -1.41 -19.77
CA GLU A 166 -6.55 -1.85 -20.83
C GLU A 166 -6.23 -1.17 -22.16
N ARG A 167 -6.02 0.16 -22.15
CA ARG A 167 -5.66 0.93 -23.34
C ARG A 167 -4.28 0.58 -23.89
N LEU A 168 -3.33 0.16 -23.06
CA LEU A 168 -2.02 -0.28 -23.54
C LEU A 168 -2.16 -1.47 -24.52
N VAL A 169 -3.14 -2.34 -24.27
CA VAL A 169 -3.41 -3.52 -25.10
C VAL A 169 -4.39 -3.21 -26.24
N SER A 170 -5.42 -2.39 -25.97
CA SER A 170 -6.60 -2.28 -26.84
C SER A 170 -6.83 -0.92 -27.49
N ALA A 171 -6.00 0.09 -27.22
CA ALA A 171 -6.26 1.44 -27.71
C ALA A 171 -6.30 1.49 -29.25
N PRO A 172 -7.33 2.13 -29.84
CA PRO A 172 -7.43 2.28 -31.30
C PRO A 172 -6.22 2.99 -31.89
N GLU A 173 -5.84 2.58 -33.09
CA GLU A 173 -4.79 3.24 -33.85
C GLU A 173 -5.14 4.73 -34.06
N GLY A 174 -4.14 5.59 -33.88
CA GLY A 174 -4.32 7.05 -33.95
C GLY A 174 -4.95 7.72 -32.72
N SER A 175 -5.46 6.97 -31.73
CA SER A 175 -5.97 7.58 -30.49
C SER A 175 -4.85 8.26 -29.69
N TYR A 176 -5.20 9.29 -28.92
CA TYR A 176 -4.21 10.08 -28.17
C TYR A 176 -3.42 9.20 -27.17
N THR A 177 -4.12 8.36 -26.40
CA THR A 177 -3.45 7.44 -25.46
C THR A 177 -2.54 6.44 -26.18
N LYS A 178 -2.93 5.94 -27.37
CA LYS A 178 -2.07 5.05 -28.17
C LYS A 178 -0.80 5.76 -28.61
N ARG A 179 -0.92 7.00 -29.10
CA ARG A 179 0.23 7.84 -29.47
C ARG A 179 1.18 8.06 -28.29
N LEU A 180 0.66 8.35 -27.09
CA LEU A 180 1.50 8.49 -25.90
C LEU A 180 2.26 7.19 -25.55
N PHE A 181 1.63 6.03 -25.78
CA PHE A 181 2.30 4.74 -25.58
C PHE A 181 3.32 4.41 -26.66
N ASP A 182 3.14 4.85 -27.89
CA ASP A 182 4.04 4.52 -29.00
C ASP A 182 5.20 5.54 -29.15
N ASP A 183 4.94 6.82 -28.86
CA ASP A 183 5.89 7.92 -28.99
C ASP A 183 6.42 8.36 -27.62
N SER A 184 7.65 7.95 -27.29
CA SER A 184 8.29 8.32 -26.03
C SER A 184 8.74 9.78 -25.96
N GLU A 185 8.95 10.45 -27.10
CA GLU A 185 9.32 11.87 -27.12
C GLU A 185 8.09 12.72 -26.83
N LEU A 186 6.96 12.43 -27.47
CA LEU A 186 5.68 13.07 -27.16
C LEU A 186 5.31 12.94 -25.68
N LEU A 187 5.39 11.73 -25.12
CA LEU A 187 5.09 11.52 -23.70
C LEU A 187 6.06 12.27 -22.77
N ARG A 188 7.34 12.32 -23.12
CA ARG A 188 8.35 13.09 -22.36
C ARG A 188 8.01 14.57 -22.39
N ASP A 189 7.75 15.11 -23.58
CA ASP A 189 7.52 16.54 -23.78
C ASP A 189 6.25 16.97 -23.06
N LYS A 190 5.17 16.20 -23.17
CA LYS A 190 3.96 16.42 -22.38
C LYS A 190 4.22 16.41 -20.89
N LEU A 191 4.91 15.39 -20.37
CA LEU A 191 5.20 15.33 -18.93
C LEU A 191 6.04 16.52 -18.43
N VAL A 192 6.89 17.09 -19.29
CA VAL A 192 7.70 18.28 -18.97
C VAL A 192 6.86 19.55 -19.02
N GLU A 193 6.02 19.70 -20.04
CA GLU A 193 5.05 20.79 -20.23
C GLU A 193 4.11 20.88 -19.00
N GLU A 194 3.40 19.82 -18.65
CA GLU A 194 2.45 19.87 -17.52
C GLU A 194 3.16 20.11 -16.18
N ALA A 195 4.41 19.64 -16.04
CA ALA A 195 5.20 19.89 -14.83
C ALA A 195 5.64 21.35 -14.72
N GLN A 196 5.88 22.01 -15.85
CA GLN A 196 6.13 23.44 -15.92
C GLN A 196 4.85 24.22 -15.59
N GLU A 197 3.72 23.89 -16.24
CA GLU A 197 2.43 24.54 -16.00
C GLU A 197 2.03 24.44 -14.53
N LEU A 198 2.18 23.25 -13.91
CA LEU A 198 1.99 23.06 -12.47
C LEU A 198 2.88 23.96 -11.61
N SER A 199 4.12 24.21 -12.05
CA SER A 199 5.06 25.05 -11.30
C SER A 199 4.74 26.54 -11.38
N GLU A 200 4.05 26.95 -12.45
CA GLU A 200 3.68 28.34 -12.73
C GLU A 200 2.26 28.67 -12.27
N ALA A 201 1.38 27.67 -12.12
CA ALA A 201 0.01 27.83 -11.68
C ALA A 201 -0.08 28.45 -10.28
N THR A 202 -0.91 29.51 -10.15
CA THR A 202 -1.11 30.23 -8.89
C THR A 202 -2.50 30.02 -8.30
N GLU A 203 -3.52 29.90 -9.14
CA GLU A 203 -4.89 29.70 -8.68
C GLU A 203 -5.12 28.24 -8.26
N PRO A 204 -5.79 27.97 -7.13
CA PRO A 204 -5.96 26.59 -6.64
C PRO A 204 -6.65 25.63 -7.63
N SER A 205 -7.55 26.13 -8.48
CA SER A 205 -8.18 25.32 -9.54
C SER A 205 -7.19 24.87 -10.59
N ASP A 206 -6.31 25.78 -11.00
CA ASP A 206 -5.34 25.57 -12.07
C ASP A 206 -4.26 24.62 -11.53
N VAL A 207 -3.77 24.86 -10.32
CA VAL A 207 -2.86 23.93 -9.62
C VAL A 207 -3.43 22.52 -9.54
N ALA A 208 -4.74 22.37 -9.28
CA ALA A 208 -5.38 21.06 -9.23
C ALA A 208 -5.49 20.41 -10.62
N GLY A 209 -5.77 21.19 -11.66
CA GLY A 209 -5.79 20.75 -13.07
C GLY A 209 -4.42 20.26 -13.52
N GLU A 210 -3.41 21.12 -13.39
CA GLU A 210 -2.04 20.79 -13.82
C GLU A 210 -1.45 19.62 -13.03
N LEU A 211 -1.78 19.51 -11.73
CA LEU A 211 -1.39 18.34 -10.95
C LEU A 211 -2.04 17.06 -11.48
N ALA A 212 -3.32 17.12 -11.89
CA ALA A 212 -4.01 15.98 -12.46
C ALA A 212 -3.37 15.56 -13.80
N ASP A 213 -2.97 16.50 -14.63
CA ASP A 213 -2.31 16.22 -15.92
C ASP A 213 -0.91 15.64 -15.74
N VAL A 214 -0.10 16.19 -14.81
CA VAL A 214 1.18 15.58 -14.41
C VAL A 214 0.98 14.14 -13.93
N LEU A 215 -0.02 13.90 -13.07
CA LEU A 215 -0.33 12.55 -12.60
C LEU A 215 -0.76 11.64 -13.75
N TYR A 216 -1.55 12.15 -14.71
CA TYR A 216 -1.96 11.39 -15.88
C TYR A 216 -0.77 10.90 -16.71
N PHE A 217 0.10 11.81 -17.16
CA PHE A 217 1.25 11.44 -17.98
C PHE A 217 2.28 10.60 -17.21
N ALA A 218 2.44 10.86 -15.90
CA ALA A 218 3.26 10.01 -15.04
C ALA A 218 2.71 8.58 -14.95
N MET A 219 1.38 8.41 -14.86
CA MET A 219 0.74 7.11 -14.85
C MET A 219 0.82 6.40 -16.21
N VAL A 220 0.66 7.11 -17.34
CA VAL A 220 0.90 6.55 -18.69
C VAL A 220 2.31 5.98 -18.78
N ARG A 221 3.30 6.75 -18.33
CA ARG A 221 4.71 6.34 -18.30
C ARG A 221 4.93 5.14 -17.39
N ALA A 222 4.32 5.12 -16.21
CA ALA A 222 4.44 4.03 -15.24
C ALA A 222 3.86 2.73 -15.81
N VAL A 223 2.64 2.77 -16.36
CA VAL A 223 1.98 1.63 -16.98
C VAL A 223 2.78 1.08 -18.16
N LYS A 224 3.31 1.95 -19.04
CA LYS A 224 4.20 1.53 -20.14
C LYS A 224 5.45 0.80 -19.64
N ALA A 225 5.95 1.18 -18.46
CA ALA A 225 7.12 0.56 -17.83
C ALA A 225 6.78 -0.68 -16.97
N GLY A 226 5.50 -1.07 -16.88
CA GLY A 226 5.05 -2.16 -16.01
C GLY A 226 5.13 -1.84 -14.51
N VAL A 227 5.07 -0.55 -14.15
CA VAL A 227 5.13 -0.07 -12.77
C VAL A 227 3.73 0.32 -12.32
N SER A 228 3.32 -0.17 -11.14
CA SER A 228 2.03 0.17 -10.54
C SER A 228 2.09 1.36 -9.59
N ILE A 229 0.94 1.96 -9.26
CA ILE A 229 0.86 2.96 -8.20
C ILE A 229 1.25 2.39 -6.82
N ASP A 230 1.03 1.09 -6.60
CA ASP A 230 1.51 0.39 -5.39
C ASP A 230 3.05 0.37 -5.31
N ASP A 231 3.74 0.24 -6.45
CA ASP A 231 5.21 0.31 -6.52
C ASP A 231 5.72 1.74 -6.27
N ALA A 232 5.00 2.76 -6.75
CA ALA A 232 5.33 4.14 -6.48
C ALA A 232 5.18 4.47 -4.98
N VAL A 233 4.08 4.05 -4.35
CA VAL A 233 3.86 4.22 -2.91
C VAL A 233 4.90 3.44 -2.10
N ALA A 234 5.26 2.23 -2.54
CA ALA A 234 6.34 1.46 -1.95
C ALA A 234 7.66 2.23 -1.84
N GLU A 235 7.99 2.93 -2.92
CA GLU A 235 9.21 3.71 -3.02
C GLU A 235 9.17 4.95 -2.13
N LEU A 236 8.01 5.61 -2.02
CA LEU A 236 7.80 6.72 -1.09
C LEU A 236 7.96 6.28 0.36
N ASP A 237 7.32 5.18 0.76
CA ASP A 237 7.45 4.61 2.10
C ASP A 237 8.91 4.28 2.45
N ARG A 238 9.64 3.70 1.49
CA ARG A 238 11.06 3.36 1.65
C ARG A 238 11.91 4.61 1.90
N ARG A 239 11.60 5.72 1.23
CA ARG A 239 12.33 7.00 1.39
C ARG A 239 12.06 7.63 2.75
N THR A 240 10.83 7.59 3.23
CA THR A 240 10.47 8.10 4.58
C THR A 240 11.23 7.36 5.68
N ARG A 241 11.46 6.04 5.53
CA ARG A 241 12.23 5.24 6.50
C ARG A 241 13.74 5.53 6.48
N LYS A 242 14.28 6.00 5.36
CA LYS A 242 15.69 6.41 5.24
C LYS A 242 15.80 7.92 5.46
N VAL A 243 15.90 8.35 6.71
CA VAL A 243 16.29 9.74 7.07
C VAL A 243 17.78 9.95 6.80
N THR A 244 18.22 9.76 5.57
CA THR A 244 19.41 10.45 5.08
C THR A 244 18.92 11.82 4.62
N ARG A 245 19.32 12.89 5.32
CA ARG A 245 19.12 14.27 4.88
C ARG A 245 19.85 14.46 3.54
N ARG A 246 19.18 14.12 2.44
CA ARG A 246 19.62 14.56 1.12
C ARG A 246 19.50 16.08 1.16
N LYS A 247 20.54 16.76 0.69
CA LYS A 247 20.61 18.23 0.72
C LYS A 247 19.45 18.90 -0.05
N GLY A 248 18.69 18.13 -0.84
CA GLY A 248 17.53 18.62 -1.57
C GLY A 248 17.89 19.45 -2.80
N ASP A 249 19.17 19.81 -2.95
CA ASP A 249 19.69 20.60 -4.06
C ASP A 249 19.26 20.00 -5.41
N SER A 250 18.50 20.79 -6.17
CA SER A 250 18.25 20.54 -7.58
C SER A 250 19.59 20.45 -8.32
N LYS A 251 19.75 19.44 -9.17
CA LYS A 251 21.00 19.26 -9.92
C LYS A 251 21.16 20.44 -10.86
N ALA A 252 22.29 21.16 -10.81
CA ALA A 252 22.50 22.38 -11.60
C ALA A 252 22.22 22.19 -13.11
N PHE A 253 22.58 21.03 -13.69
CA PHE A 253 22.27 20.72 -15.09
C PHE A 253 20.77 20.52 -15.37
N ARG A 254 19.97 20.11 -14.38
CA ARG A 254 18.51 20.00 -14.49
C ARG A 254 17.84 21.36 -14.39
N ILE A 255 18.38 22.26 -13.56
CA ILE A 255 17.93 23.66 -13.49
C ILE A 255 18.18 24.33 -14.84
N ALA A 256 19.41 24.28 -15.36
CA ALA A 256 19.74 24.87 -16.65
C ALA A 256 18.93 24.29 -17.82
N ALA A 257 18.64 22.98 -17.80
CA ALA A 257 17.77 22.36 -18.79
C ALA A 257 16.30 22.80 -18.64
N GLY A 258 15.81 22.93 -17.41
CA GLY A 258 14.49 23.48 -17.10
C GLY A 258 14.38 24.92 -17.60
N ASP A 259 15.29 25.80 -17.19
CA ASP A 259 15.32 27.21 -17.62
C ASP A 259 15.38 27.35 -19.16
N ALA A 260 16.09 26.47 -19.86
CA ALA A 260 16.13 26.47 -21.32
C ALA A 260 14.81 26.02 -21.98
N ILE A 261 13.98 25.25 -21.26
CA ILE A 261 12.60 24.93 -21.66
C ILE A 261 11.69 26.12 -21.34
N LEU A 262 11.78 26.69 -20.13
CA LEU A 262 10.99 27.86 -19.69
C LEU A 262 11.19 29.08 -20.60
N ASN A 263 12.42 29.29 -21.11
CA ASN A 263 12.77 30.46 -21.93
C ASN A 263 12.59 30.25 -23.45
N LYS A 264 12.03 29.12 -23.90
CA LYS A 264 11.90 28.85 -25.35
C LYS A 264 10.76 29.61 -26.04
N ASP A 265 9.84 30.19 -25.27
CA ASP A 265 8.71 30.98 -25.78
C ASP A 265 8.74 32.47 -25.34
N ALA A 266 9.92 32.97 -24.91
CA ALA A 266 10.14 34.39 -24.60
C ALA A 266 10.73 35.18 -25.79
#